data_AF-A0A1H4ZNB2-F1
#
_entry.id   AF-A0A1H4ZNB2-F1
#
_cell.length_a   1.000
_cell.length_b   1.000
_cell.length_c   1.000
_cell.angle_alpha   90.00
_cell.angle_beta   90.00
_cell.angle_gamma   90.00
#
_symmetry.space_group_name_H-M   'P 1'
#
loop_
_entity.id
_entity.type
_entity.pdbx_description
1 polymer ?
#
loop_
_entity_poly.entity_id
_entity_poly.type
_entity_poly.pdbx_seq_one_letter_code
_entity_poly.pdbx_strand_id
1 'polypeptide(L)'
;MIRAHFVSVLAVTAGLLAVGSSAFTQPVAAQDVIKIGVITDRVGSGKFYAEPVTRGIELGAKMINEKGGVLGKKIQLIIEDDQNRPDVSAAKARKLVDDGVVAILSNTGSPATQQAQTVSLETKTPHLTPANSADTLTTQLNNPWFFQTGPLASIQLATLMSYTKSRGFKKVAIVRDNSSLSQSFAESFRKGLEGVGIQVALEEVIPQGSTSAVANLQKVRAEKVDAILQAGILGPEMLQFFRAYQQLGMKEPILGSYNLSIPAYLSMAKDLMDGVVFVDAYDDTKPEAKAFHDIYVKEYKEEPSSLPAYGWDGIHLIAAAITKAGSLDKEKIREAIASTQNFTGAIGAKGTSWGFRNGGRTGFDPQGAVVRVIKDNQHGPVVHAGQN
;
A
#
# COMPACT_ATOMS: atom_id res chain seq x y z
N MET A 1 -64.78 -86.49 -14.26
CA MET A 1 -63.78 -86.29 -15.33
C MET A 1 -62.40 -86.43 -14.69
N ILE A 2 -61.80 -87.62 -14.77
CA ILE A 2 -60.65 -87.99 -15.62
C ILE A 2 -59.28 -87.67 -14.96
N ARG A 3 -58.64 -88.76 -14.48
CA ARG A 3 -57.22 -89.19 -14.57
C ARG A 3 -56.09 -88.23 -14.14
N ALA A 4 -55.28 -88.63 -13.15
CA ALA A 4 -54.03 -89.45 -13.24
C ALA A 4 -52.79 -88.56 -13.46
N HIS A 5 -51.88 -88.42 -12.49
CA HIS A 5 -50.66 -89.20 -12.25
C HIS A 5 -49.38 -88.48 -12.75
N PHE A 6 -48.27 -88.80 -12.06
CA PHE A 6 -46.86 -88.82 -12.50
C PHE A 6 -46.00 -87.53 -12.42
N VAL A 7 -45.08 -87.59 -11.43
CA VAL A 7 -43.60 -87.54 -11.54
C VAL A 7 -42.83 -86.22 -11.73
N SER A 8 -41.95 -86.04 -10.75
CA SER A 8 -40.61 -85.44 -10.68
C SER A 8 -39.92 -85.01 -11.97
N VAL A 9 -39.30 -83.82 -12.00
CA VAL A 9 -37.97 -83.56 -12.58
C VAL A 9 -37.32 -82.34 -11.89
N LEU A 10 -36.05 -82.53 -11.53
CA LEU A 10 -35.06 -81.56 -11.04
C LEU A 10 -34.62 -80.62 -12.19
N ALA A 11 -34.47 -79.32 -11.97
CA ALA A 11 -33.66 -78.47 -12.85
C ALA A 11 -32.94 -77.37 -12.05
N VAL A 12 -31.62 -77.56 -11.93
CA VAL A 12 -30.63 -76.55 -11.54
C VAL A 12 -30.44 -75.62 -12.73
N THR A 13 -30.43 -74.30 -12.51
CA THR A 13 -29.77 -73.35 -13.43
C THR A 13 -29.24 -72.14 -12.65
N ALA A 14 -27.97 -71.86 -12.91
CA ALA A 14 -27.14 -70.85 -12.29
C ALA A 14 -27.23 -69.50 -13.02
N GLY A 15 -26.84 -68.42 -12.34
CA GLY A 15 -26.36 -67.17 -12.93
C GLY A 15 -27.30 -65.97 -12.72
N LEU A 16 -26.92 -64.97 -11.91
CA LEU A 16 -25.97 -63.92 -12.28
C LEU A 16 -25.82 -62.94 -11.09
N LEU A 17 -24.61 -62.81 -10.57
CA LEU A 17 -24.22 -61.77 -9.59
C LEU A 17 -24.13 -60.43 -10.32
N ALA A 18 -25.12 -59.56 -10.13
CA ALA A 18 -25.03 -58.16 -10.50
C ALA A 18 -24.34 -57.38 -9.36
N VAL A 19 -23.01 -57.31 -9.40
CA VAL A 19 -22.23 -56.38 -8.57
C VAL A 19 -22.45 -54.98 -9.16
N GLY A 20 -23.40 -54.24 -8.58
CA GLY A 20 -23.62 -52.83 -8.89
C GLY A 20 -22.45 -52.00 -8.37
N SER A 21 -21.51 -51.67 -9.25
CA SER A 21 -20.46 -50.66 -9.02
C SER A 21 -21.11 -49.30 -8.82
N SER A 22 -21.50 -49.01 -7.58
CA SER A 22 -21.89 -47.67 -7.16
C SER A 22 -20.62 -46.85 -7.05
N ALA A 23 -20.34 -46.06 -8.10
CA ALA A 23 -19.29 -45.06 -8.08
C ALA A 23 -19.64 -44.03 -7.00
N PHE A 24 -19.06 -44.18 -5.81
CA PHE A 24 -19.01 -43.15 -4.79
C PHE A 24 -18.20 -41.98 -5.35
N THR A 25 -18.90 -41.04 -5.99
CA THR A 25 -18.40 -39.69 -6.19
C THR A 25 -18.35 -39.04 -4.83
N GLN A 26 -17.20 -39.18 -4.15
CA GLN A 26 -16.89 -38.39 -2.96
C GLN A 26 -16.98 -36.91 -3.39
N PRO A 27 -17.84 -36.08 -2.78
CA PRO A 27 -17.78 -34.66 -3.00
C PRO A 27 -16.42 -34.23 -2.45
N VAL A 28 -15.50 -33.85 -3.34
CA VAL A 28 -14.33 -33.09 -2.95
C VAL A 28 -14.87 -31.87 -2.22
N ALA A 29 -14.66 -31.80 -0.91
CA ALA A 29 -14.94 -30.60 -0.13
C ALA A 29 -14.08 -29.48 -0.72
N ALA A 30 -14.65 -28.77 -1.69
CA ALA A 30 -14.00 -27.64 -2.33
C ALA A 30 -13.74 -26.63 -1.22
N GLN A 31 -12.47 -26.32 -0.93
CA GLN A 31 -12.10 -25.35 0.12
C GLN A 31 -13.05 -24.15 0.07
N ASP A 32 -13.87 -23.97 1.11
CA ASP A 32 -14.96 -22.99 1.14
C ASP A 32 -14.47 -21.54 1.19
N VAL A 33 -13.15 -21.37 1.35
CA VAL A 33 -12.48 -20.09 1.53
C VAL A 33 -11.27 -19.96 0.61
N ILE A 34 -10.99 -18.73 0.23
CA ILE A 34 -9.77 -18.33 -0.46
C ILE A 34 -8.85 -17.70 0.58
N LYS A 35 -7.75 -18.37 0.89
CA LYS A 35 -6.77 -17.87 1.85
C LYS A 35 -5.84 -16.85 1.20
N ILE A 36 -5.79 -15.65 1.75
CA ILE A 36 -4.84 -14.60 1.36
C ILE A 36 -3.96 -14.30 2.57
N GLY A 37 -2.65 -14.41 2.39
CA GLY A 37 -1.67 -14.10 3.43
C GLY A 37 -1.46 -12.60 3.54
N VAL A 38 -1.29 -12.10 4.75
CA VAL A 38 -0.94 -10.71 5.03
C VAL A 38 0.28 -10.71 5.96
N ILE A 39 1.40 -10.18 5.49
CA ILE A 39 2.57 -9.94 6.33
C ILE A 39 2.55 -8.47 6.75
N THR A 40 2.64 -8.20 8.05
CA THR A 40 2.58 -6.82 8.58
C THR A 40 3.52 -6.66 9.78
N ASP A 41 3.88 -5.42 10.10
CA ASP A 41 4.58 -5.02 11.34
C ASP A 41 3.72 -4.02 12.13
N ARG A 42 2.41 -4.32 12.24
CA ARG A 42 1.43 -3.49 12.96
C ARG A 42 1.65 -3.42 14.48
N VAL A 43 2.59 -4.21 14.99
CA VAL A 43 3.12 -4.11 16.35
C VAL A 43 4.55 -3.56 16.30
N GLY A 44 4.92 -2.74 17.28
CA GLY A 44 6.28 -2.20 17.38
C GLY A 44 6.50 -0.98 16.47
N SER A 45 7.67 -0.91 15.83
CA SER A 45 8.14 0.29 15.15
C SER A 45 7.34 0.66 13.91
N GLY A 46 6.71 -0.31 13.23
CA GLY A 46 5.92 -0.05 12.02
C GLY A 46 4.45 0.31 12.26
N LYS A 47 3.97 0.22 13.51
CA LYS A 47 2.55 0.37 13.86
C LYS A 47 1.87 1.58 13.20
N PHE A 48 2.53 2.73 13.16
CA PHE A 48 1.93 3.98 12.69
C PHE A 48 1.55 3.97 11.19
N TYR A 49 2.21 3.12 10.38
CA TYR A 49 1.87 2.96 8.96
C TYR A 49 1.23 1.60 8.67
N ALA A 50 1.67 0.55 9.35
CA ALA A 50 1.26 -0.80 9.03
C ALA A 50 -0.15 -1.12 9.54
N GLU A 51 -0.51 -0.67 10.75
CA GLU A 51 -1.86 -0.84 11.29
C GLU A 51 -2.94 -0.24 10.38
N PRO A 52 -2.89 1.04 9.96
CA PRO A 52 -3.94 1.61 9.12
C PRO A 52 -4.06 0.90 7.76
N VAL A 53 -2.95 0.55 7.11
CA VAL A 53 -2.99 -0.20 5.84
C VAL A 53 -3.61 -1.58 6.04
N THR A 54 -3.25 -2.32 7.11
CA THR A 54 -3.82 -3.63 7.41
C THR A 54 -5.32 -3.56 7.72
N ARG A 55 -5.78 -2.52 8.44
CA ARG A 55 -7.22 -2.24 8.62
C ARG A 55 -7.94 -2.04 7.28
N GLY A 56 -7.29 -1.39 6.31
CA GLY A 56 -7.79 -1.26 4.95
C GLY A 56 -7.97 -2.59 4.22
N ILE A 57 -7.00 -3.51 4.37
CA ILE A 57 -7.07 -4.88 3.82
C ILE A 57 -8.23 -5.65 4.46
N GLU A 58 -8.37 -5.60 5.79
CA GLU A 58 -9.44 -6.25 6.55
C GLU A 58 -10.82 -5.74 6.12
N LEU A 59 -10.99 -4.42 6.04
CA LEU A 59 -12.23 -3.80 5.58
C LEU A 59 -12.56 -4.18 4.13
N GLY A 60 -11.59 -4.16 3.23
CA GLY A 60 -11.80 -4.55 1.84
C GLY A 60 -12.22 -6.01 1.70
N ALA A 61 -11.56 -6.94 2.41
CA ALA A 61 -11.94 -8.35 2.45
C ALA A 61 -13.36 -8.54 3.00
N LYS A 62 -13.72 -7.81 4.06
CA LYS A 62 -15.09 -7.81 4.62
C LYS A 62 -16.11 -7.39 3.56
N MET A 63 -15.90 -6.27 2.88
CA MET A 63 -16.84 -5.77 1.87
C MET A 63 -16.97 -6.69 0.65
N ILE A 64 -15.87 -7.32 0.22
CA ILE A 64 -15.88 -8.34 -0.83
C ILE A 64 -16.72 -9.55 -0.39
N ASN A 65 -16.50 -10.00 0.85
CA ASN A 65 -17.25 -11.12 1.42
C ASN A 65 -18.75 -10.82 1.53
N GLU A 66 -19.14 -9.64 2.01
CA GLU A 66 -20.55 -9.23 2.08
C GLU A 66 -21.25 -9.25 0.72
N LYS A 67 -20.50 -9.05 -0.37
CA LYS A 67 -20.99 -9.13 -1.77
C LYS A 67 -20.96 -10.54 -2.37
N GLY A 68 -20.75 -11.58 -1.57
CA GLY A 68 -20.74 -12.98 -2.00
C GLY A 68 -19.34 -13.57 -2.22
N GLY A 69 -18.28 -12.81 -1.98
CA GLY A 69 -16.91 -13.27 -2.11
C GLY A 69 -16.40 -13.28 -3.55
N VAL A 70 -15.40 -14.11 -3.82
CA VAL A 70 -14.74 -14.25 -5.13
C VAL A 70 -14.92 -15.68 -5.61
N LEU A 71 -15.41 -15.86 -6.85
CA LEU A 71 -15.76 -17.19 -7.38
C LEU A 71 -16.71 -17.98 -6.45
N GLY A 72 -17.61 -17.28 -5.77
CA GLY A 72 -18.55 -17.85 -4.79
C GLY A 72 -17.92 -18.27 -3.45
N LYS A 73 -16.64 -17.95 -3.20
CA LYS A 73 -15.91 -18.31 -1.98
C LYS A 73 -15.53 -17.07 -1.18
N LYS A 74 -15.56 -17.19 0.15
CA LYS A 74 -15.17 -16.08 1.04
C LYS A 74 -13.65 -15.95 1.09
N ILE A 75 -13.14 -14.72 1.13
CA ILE A 75 -11.75 -14.43 1.46
C ILE A 75 -11.53 -14.65 2.95
N GLN A 76 -10.52 -15.43 3.29
CA GLN A 76 -9.99 -15.57 4.64
C GLN A 76 -8.59 -14.97 4.67
N LEU A 77 -8.38 -13.95 5.50
CA LEU A 77 -7.05 -13.37 5.71
C LEU A 77 -6.29 -14.20 6.75
N ILE A 78 -5.05 -14.57 6.43
CA ILE A 78 -4.11 -15.17 7.38
C ILE A 78 -3.03 -14.12 7.65
N ILE A 79 -3.08 -13.49 8.83
CA ILE A 79 -2.25 -12.33 9.17
C ILE A 79 -1.06 -12.78 10.02
N GLU A 80 0.15 -12.48 9.58
CA GLU A 80 1.39 -12.74 10.29
C GLU A 80 2.13 -11.43 10.59
N ASP A 81 2.55 -11.30 11.85
CA ASP A 81 3.42 -10.22 12.28
C ASP A 81 4.89 -10.61 12.08
N ASP A 82 5.62 -9.84 11.28
CA ASP A 82 7.04 -10.06 11.03
C ASP A 82 7.97 -9.19 11.87
N GLN A 83 7.43 -8.32 12.72
CA GLN A 83 8.19 -7.43 13.60
C GLN A 83 9.17 -6.51 12.85
N ASN A 84 8.93 -6.27 11.55
CA ASN A 84 9.83 -5.58 10.63
C ASN A 84 11.23 -6.22 10.56
N ARG A 85 11.32 -7.53 10.78
CA ARG A 85 12.57 -8.27 10.78
C ARG A 85 12.71 -9.12 9.52
N PRO A 86 13.78 -8.95 8.73
CA PRO A 86 13.90 -9.65 7.45
C PRO A 86 13.89 -11.18 7.54
N ASP A 87 14.56 -11.76 8.53
CA ASP A 87 14.57 -13.19 8.77
C ASP A 87 13.20 -13.74 9.19
N VAL A 88 12.51 -13.00 10.07
CA VAL A 88 11.15 -13.35 10.51
C VAL A 88 10.18 -13.25 9.32
N SER A 89 10.30 -12.22 8.50
CA SER A 89 9.44 -12.00 7.33
C SER A 89 9.52 -13.14 6.31
N ALA A 90 10.73 -13.64 6.03
CA ALA A 90 10.90 -14.84 5.21
C ALA A 90 10.24 -16.09 5.84
N ALA A 91 10.41 -16.29 7.16
CA ALA A 91 9.77 -17.40 7.87
C ALA A 91 8.23 -17.31 7.85
N LYS A 92 7.67 -16.10 8.01
CA LYS A 92 6.23 -15.85 7.91
C LYS A 92 5.70 -16.05 6.49
N ALA A 93 6.42 -15.59 5.47
CA ALA A 93 6.07 -15.87 4.09
C ALA A 93 6.02 -17.37 3.79
N ARG A 94 6.99 -18.15 4.30
CA ARG A 94 6.99 -19.61 4.15
C ARG A 94 5.78 -20.25 4.83
N LYS A 95 5.52 -19.87 6.08
CA LYS A 95 4.36 -20.35 6.83
C LYS A 95 3.05 -20.08 6.07
N LEU A 96 2.88 -18.88 5.52
CA LEU A 96 1.68 -18.54 4.73
C LEU A 96 1.54 -19.43 3.50
N VAL A 97 2.63 -19.73 2.79
CA VAL A 97 2.62 -20.66 1.66
C VAL A 97 2.21 -22.06 2.12
N ASP A 98 2.77 -22.55 3.23
CA ASP A 98 2.45 -23.85 3.81
C ASP A 98 0.97 -23.93 4.28
N ASP A 99 0.43 -22.81 4.76
CA ASP A 99 -0.99 -22.65 5.13
C ASP A 99 -1.94 -22.62 3.91
N GLY A 100 -1.39 -22.65 2.69
CA GLY A 100 -2.13 -22.77 1.43
C GLY A 100 -2.68 -21.45 0.90
N VAL A 101 -2.03 -20.31 1.20
CA VAL A 101 -2.46 -19.02 0.62
C VAL A 101 -2.25 -18.99 -0.89
N VAL A 102 -3.18 -18.36 -1.60
CA VAL A 102 -3.11 -18.19 -3.07
C VAL A 102 -2.32 -16.93 -3.46
N ALA A 103 -2.21 -15.97 -2.54
CA ALA A 103 -1.46 -14.73 -2.70
C ALA A 103 -1.02 -14.18 -1.34
N ILE A 104 0.02 -13.34 -1.35
CA ILE A 104 0.55 -12.64 -0.17
C ILE A 104 0.44 -11.12 -0.40
N LEU A 105 -0.05 -10.40 0.60
CA LEU A 105 0.05 -8.95 0.73
C LEU A 105 1.11 -8.61 1.80
N SER A 106 2.19 -7.91 1.44
CA SER A 106 3.18 -7.44 2.42
C SER A 106 3.06 -5.95 2.68
N ASN A 107 2.85 -5.62 3.94
CA ASN A 107 2.72 -4.28 4.47
C ASN A 107 3.68 -4.13 5.67
N THR A 108 4.97 -4.13 5.34
CA THR A 108 6.11 -4.11 6.26
C THR A 108 7.26 -3.36 5.60
N GLY A 109 8.37 -3.15 6.32
CA GLY A 109 9.53 -2.43 5.83
C GLY A 109 10.14 -3.07 4.58
N SER A 110 10.81 -2.26 3.76
CA SER A 110 11.38 -2.71 2.49
C SER A 110 12.40 -3.85 2.64
N PRO A 111 13.32 -3.83 3.63
CA PRO A 111 14.23 -4.97 3.85
C PRO A 111 13.51 -6.27 4.19
N ALA A 112 12.43 -6.19 4.98
CA ALA A 112 11.62 -7.35 5.34
C ALA A 112 10.83 -7.88 4.16
N THR A 113 10.19 -6.98 3.40
CA THR A 113 9.51 -7.30 2.14
C THR A 113 10.45 -7.96 1.13
N GLN A 114 11.69 -7.46 0.99
CA GLN A 114 12.71 -8.05 0.12
C GLN A 114 13.06 -9.49 0.52
N GLN A 115 13.13 -9.79 1.82
CA GLN A 115 13.36 -11.17 2.26
C GLN A 115 12.15 -12.07 2.04
N ALA A 116 10.93 -11.60 2.31
CA ALA A 116 9.71 -12.33 1.95
C ALA A 116 9.60 -12.60 0.44
N GLN A 117 10.08 -11.68 -0.41
CA GLN A 117 10.13 -11.89 -1.86
C GLN A 117 10.93 -13.14 -2.26
N THR A 118 12.03 -13.46 -1.57
CA THR A 118 12.83 -14.66 -1.89
C THR A 118 11.98 -15.94 -1.81
N VAL A 119 11.07 -16.00 -0.83
CA VAL A 119 10.12 -17.11 -0.67
C VAL A 119 9.07 -17.10 -1.77
N SER A 120 8.49 -15.94 -2.10
CA SER A 120 7.50 -15.85 -3.18
C SER A 120 8.07 -16.27 -4.55
N LEU A 121 9.36 -15.97 -4.80
CA LEU A 121 10.09 -16.35 -5.99
C LEU A 121 10.29 -17.87 -6.05
N GLU A 122 10.78 -18.48 -4.97
CA GLU A 122 11.02 -19.92 -4.87
C GLU A 122 9.71 -20.72 -4.97
N THR A 123 8.68 -20.27 -4.25
CA THR A 123 7.40 -20.98 -4.11
C THR A 123 6.39 -20.66 -5.21
N LYS A 124 6.74 -19.76 -6.14
CA LYS A 124 5.85 -19.30 -7.21
C LYS A 124 4.51 -18.80 -6.67
N THR A 125 4.56 -17.93 -5.67
CA THR A 125 3.37 -17.38 -4.99
C THR A 125 3.20 -15.91 -5.33
N PRO A 126 2.07 -15.47 -5.91
CA PRO A 126 1.77 -14.07 -6.15
C PRO A 126 1.94 -13.25 -4.87
N HIS A 127 2.74 -12.19 -4.95
CA HIS A 127 3.10 -11.38 -3.80
C HIS A 127 2.99 -9.90 -4.18
N LEU A 128 2.20 -9.13 -3.44
CA LEU A 128 1.99 -7.72 -3.71
C LEU A 128 2.28 -6.88 -2.47
N THR A 129 2.91 -5.72 -2.64
CA THR A 129 2.97 -4.70 -1.57
C THR A 129 2.12 -3.47 -1.94
N PRO A 130 1.09 -3.15 -1.13
CA PRO A 130 0.20 -2.04 -1.44
C PRO A 130 0.69 -0.68 -0.98
N ALA A 131 1.63 -0.61 -0.02
CA ALA A 131 2.01 0.63 0.65
C ALA A 131 3.51 0.92 0.65
N ASN A 132 4.37 -0.05 0.30
CA ASN A 132 5.81 0.19 0.28
C ASN A 132 6.19 1.16 -0.85
N SER A 133 7.11 2.08 -0.57
CA SER A 133 7.54 3.13 -1.49
C SER A 133 8.91 2.87 -2.12
N ALA A 134 9.63 1.83 -1.71
CA ALA A 134 10.97 1.55 -2.22
C ALA A 134 10.93 1.10 -3.68
N ASP A 135 11.57 1.87 -4.55
CA ASP A 135 11.74 1.58 -5.97
C ASP A 135 12.47 0.24 -6.22
N THR A 136 13.42 -0.10 -5.36
CA THR A 136 14.34 -1.24 -5.55
C THR A 136 13.62 -2.59 -5.55
N LEU A 137 12.47 -2.69 -4.86
CA LEU A 137 11.68 -3.91 -4.74
C LEU A 137 11.16 -4.44 -6.09
N THR A 138 11.00 -3.57 -7.10
CA THR A 138 10.56 -3.94 -8.46
C THR A 138 11.55 -3.54 -9.55
N THR A 139 12.55 -2.70 -9.26
CA THR A 139 13.54 -2.25 -10.25
C THR A 139 14.87 -3.00 -10.19
N GLN A 140 15.26 -3.51 -9.01
CA GLN A 140 16.55 -4.20 -8.82
C GLN A 140 16.39 -5.70 -8.55
N LEU A 141 15.28 -6.13 -7.94
CA LEU A 141 15.04 -7.53 -7.61
C LEU A 141 14.28 -8.23 -8.73
N ASN A 142 14.89 -9.20 -9.41
CA ASN A 142 14.22 -9.94 -10.48
C ASN A 142 13.29 -11.05 -9.96
N ASN A 143 12.07 -10.68 -9.56
CA ASN A 143 11.05 -11.60 -9.09
C ASN A 143 9.71 -11.42 -9.85
N PRO A 144 9.40 -12.26 -10.86
CA PRO A 144 8.18 -12.11 -11.65
C PRO A 144 6.88 -12.39 -10.87
N TRP A 145 6.98 -12.86 -9.62
CA TRP A 145 5.86 -13.11 -8.72
C TRP A 145 5.55 -11.93 -7.80
N PHE A 146 6.44 -10.92 -7.76
CA PHE A 146 6.27 -9.75 -6.91
C PHE A 146 5.77 -8.53 -7.67
N PHE A 147 4.82 -7.81 -7.08
CA PHE A 147 4.19 -6.61 -7.62
C PHE A 147 4.10 -5.51 -6.55
N GLN A 148 4.07 -4.26 -6.98
CA GLN A 148 3.97 -3.11 -6.08
C GLN A 148 2.94 -2.13 -6.60
N THR A 149 1.97 -1.77 -5.77
CA THR A 149 0.95 -0.75 -6.09
C THR A 149 1.06 0.48 -5.18
N GLY A 150 1.92 0.42 -4.15
CA GLY A 150 2.26 1.58 -3.36
C GLY A 150 2.97 2.66 -4.18
N PRO A 151 2.75 3.95 -3.87
CA PRO A 151 3.37 5.06 -4.57
C PRO A 151 4.89 5.06 -4.33
N LEU A 152 5.68 4.93 -5.41
CA LEU A 152 7.14 4.95 -5.31
C LEU A 152 7.66 6.28 -4.77
N ALA A 153 8.74 6.24 -4.00
CA ALA A 153 9.39 7.43 -3.48
C ALA A 153 9.86 8.34 -4.62
N SER A 154 10.37 7.77 -5.72
CA SER A 154 10.73 8.54 -6.92
C SER A 154 9.56 9.28 -7.56
N ILE A 155 8.39 8.63 -7.66
CA ILE A 155 7.17 9.21 -8.25
C ILE A 155 6.71 10.40 -7.41
N GLN A 156 6.69 10.21 -6.09
CA GLN A 156 6.29 11.24 -5.14
C GLN A 156 7.27 12.42 -5.13
N LEU A 157 8.58 12.15 -5.14
CA LEU A 157 9.59 13.20 -5.23
C LEU A 157 9.44 14.00 -6.53
N ALA A 158 9.31 13.33 -7.67
CA ALA A 158 9.13 14.00 -8.97
C ALA A 158 7.86 14.86 -9.01
N THR A 159 6.77 14.41 -8.39
CA THR A 159 5.52 15.17 -8.27
C THR A 159 5.72 16.43 -7.42
N LEU A 160 6.40 16.31 -6.27
CA LEU A 160 6.72 17.47 -5.44
C LEU A 160 7.64 18.47 -6.16
N MET A 161 8.62 17.97 -6.93
CA MET A 161 9.51 18.83 -7.72
C MET A 161 8.78 19.50 -8.88
N SER A 162 7.85 18.80 -9.54
CA SER A 162 6.97 19.38 -10.56
C SER A 162 6.16 20.54 -9.99
N TYR A 163 5.52 20.34 -8.83
CA TYR A 163 4.83 21.41 -8.12
C TYR A 163 5.78 22.57 -7.76
N THR A 164 6.95 22.26 -7.20
CA THR A 164 7.94 23.29 -6.81
C THR A 164 8.33 24.16 -8.02
N LYS A 165 8.52 23.54 -9.19
CA LYS A 165 8.80 24.22 -10.45
C LYS A 165 7.59 25.00 -10.98
N SER A 166 6.38 24.45 -10.90
CA SER A 166 5.15 25.10 -11.40
C SER A 166 4.79 26.36 -10.60
N ARG A 167 5.19 26.42 -9.32
CA ARG A 167 5.10 27.63 -8.48
C ARG A 167 6.11 28.72 -8.85
N GLY A 168 7.04 28.45 -9.75
CA GLY A 168 8.03 29.41 -10.21
C GLY A 168 9.19 29.62 -9.23
N PHE A 169 9.32 28.80 -8.19
CA PHE A 169 10.41 28.90 -7.22
C PHE A 169 11.76 28.71 -7.89
N LYS A 170 12.76 29.50 -7.47
CA LYS A 170 14.12 29.53 -8.01
C LYS A 170 15.16 29.28 -6.94
N LYS A 171 14.90 29.71 -5.71
CA LYS A 171 15.83 29.63 -4.58
C LYS A 171 15.09 29.09 -3.35
N VAL A 172 15.52 27.96 -2.81
CA VAL A 172 14.86 27.30 -1.66
C VAL A 172 15.84 27.01 -0.53
N ALA A 173 15.32 26.84 0.69
CA ALA A 173 16.08 26.28 1.80
C ALA A 173 15.68 24.82 2.03
N ILE A 174 16.60 24.03 2.58
CA ILE A 174 16.27 22.72 3.17
C ILE A 174 16.44 22.82 4.69
N VAL A 175 15.46 22.36 5.46
CA VAL A 175 15.54 22.29 6.93
C VAL A 175 15.29 20.87 7.37
N ARG A 176 16.17 20.34 8.23
CA ARG A 176 16.10 18.97 8.74
C ARG A 176 16.63 18.84 10.16
N ASP A 177 16.40 17.68 10.78
CA ASP A 177 17.18 17.26 11.95
C ASP A 177 18.50 16.58 11.53
N ASN A 178 19.30 16.16 12.52
CA ASN A 178 20.58 15.48 12.31
C ASN A 178 20.50 13.94 12.23
N SER A 179 19.29 13.36 12.14
CA SER A 179 19.13 11.91 11.94
C SER A 179 19.54 11.48 10.52
N SER A 180 19.96 10.22 10.38
CA SER A 180 20.29 9.61 9.09
C SER A 180 19.10 9.60 8.13
N LEU A 181 17.89 9.42 8.65
CA LEU A 181 16.66 9.44 7.85
C LEU A 181 16.41 10.82 7.24
N SER A 182 16.47 11.88 8.05
CA SER A 182 16.26 13.26 7.57
C SER A 182 17.38 13.72 6.64
N GLN A 183 18.61 13.25 6.84
CA GLN A 183 19.71 13.42 5.88
C GLN A 183 19.38 12.78 4.52
N SER A 184 18.87 11.54 4.51
CA SER A 184 18.49 10.86 3.26
C SER A 184 17.38 11.61 2.52
N PHE A 185 16.38 12.15 3.23
CA PHE A 185 15.37 13.02 2.61
C PHE A 185 15.97 14.29 2.01
N ALA A 186 16.88 14.96 2.73
CA ALA A 186 17.56 16.14 2.23
C ALA A 186 18.39 15.84 0.98
N GLU A 187 19.09 14.70 0.93
CA GLU A 187 19.81 14.23 -0.26
C GLU A 187 18.88 14.03 -1.46
N SER A 188 17.72 13.39 -1.25
CA SER A 188 16.69 13.23 -2.28
C SER A 188 16.16 14.58 -2.78
N PHE A 189 15.88 15.53 -1.87
CA PHE A 189 15.48 16.88 -2.25
C PHE A 189 16.55 17.62 -3.03
N ARG A 190 17.81 17.59 -2.60
CA ARG A 190 18.91 18.23 -3.34
C ARG A 190 18.99 17.73 -4.77
N LYS A 191 18.99 16.40 -4.97
CA LYS A 191 19.01 15.78 -6.29
C LYS A 191 17.78 16.14 -7.13
N GLY A 192 16.60 16.13 -6.51
CA GLY A 192 15.35 16.50 -7.17
C GLY A 192 15.34 17.96 -7.65
N LEU A 193 15.75 18.88 -6.77
CA LEU A 193 15.83 20.31 -7.04
C LEU A 193 16.86 20.64 -8.12
N GLU A 194 18.04 20.00 -8.07
CA GLU A 194 19.06 20.09 -9.13
C GLU A 194 18.48 19.65 -10.47
N GLY A 195 17.78 18.51 -10.52
CA GLY A 195 17.14 17.98 -11.73
C GLY A 195 16.07 18.91 -12.35
N VAL A 196 15.47 19.80 -11.54
CA VAL A 196 14.51 20.81 -12.03
C VAL A 196 15.08 22.23 -12.11
N GLY A 197 16.39 22.41 -11.85
CA GLY A 197 17.09 23.68 -11.98
C GLY A 197 16.76 24.71 -10.89
N ILE A 198 16.45 24.26 -9.67
CA ILE A 198 16.15 25.12 -8.52
C ILE A 198 17.36 25.13 -7.57
N GLN A 199 17.80 26.32 -7.18
CA GLN A 199 18.95 26.51 -6.30
C GLN A 199 18.59 26.20 -4.84
N VAL A 200 19.42 25.39 -4.18
CA VAL A 200 19.43 25.29 -2.71
C VAL A 200 20.31 26.40 -2.15
N ALA A 201 19.71 27.38 -1.49
CA ALA A 201 20.38 28.53 -0.89
C ALA A 201 21.24 28.12 0.32
N LEU A 202 20.64 27.34 1.19
CA LEU A 202 21.23 26.81 2.40
C LEU A 202 20.50 25.56 2.85
N GLU A 203 21.19 24.78 3.65
CA GLU A 203 20.63 23.68 4.42
C GLU A 203 20.86 23.94 5.90
N GLU A 204 19.80 24.03 6.68
CA GLU A 204 19.87 24.19 8.13
C GLU A 204 19.53 22.89 8.84
N VAL A 205 20.36 22.56 9.83
CA VAL A 205 20.20 21.39 10.67
C VAL A 205 19.77 21.85 12.06
N ILE A 206 18.66 21.31 12.54
CA ILE A 206 18.20 21.46 13.93
C ILE A 206 18.75 20.26 14.71
N PRO A 207 19.77 20.45 15.56
CA PRO A 207 20.38 19.33 16.28
C PRO A 207 19.39 18.64 17.21
N GLN A 208 19.54 17.33 17.38
CA GLN A 208 18.79 16.58 18.39
C GLN A 208 18.93 17.22 19.78
N GLY A 209 17.81 17.33 20.50
CA GLY A 209 17.75 17.94 21.83
C GLY A 209 17.67 19.47 21.81
N SER A 210 17.58 20.10 20.64
CA SER A 210 17.37 21.54 20.53
C SER A 210 16.04 21.96 21.15
N THR A 211 16.08 23.01 21.98
CA THR A 211 14.89 23.59 22.60
C THR A 211 14.27 24.72 21.79
N SER A 212 14.95 25.18 20.72
CA SER A 212 14.49 26.22 19.81
C SER A 212 15.17 26.08 18.44
N ALA A 213 14.49 26.52 17.38
CA ALA A 213 15.03 26.61 16.01
C ALA A 213 15.10 28.06 15.49
N VAL A 214 14.93 29.06 16.37
CA VAL A 214 14.85 30.49 15.97
C VAL A 214 16.12 30.95 15.25
N ALA A 215 17.30 30.61 15.75
CA ALA A 215 18.56 30.99 15.12
C ALA A 215 18.74 30.35 13.73
N ASN A 216 18.33 29.10 13.55
CA ASN A 216 18.33 28.44 12.25
C ASN A 216 17.43 29.19 11.27
N LEU A 217 16.19 29.50 11.67
CA LEU A 217 15.23 30.16 10.78
C LEU A 217 15.52 31.64 10.52
N GLN A 218 16.26 32.32 11.40
CA GLN A 218 16.80 33.64 11.10
C GLN A 218 17.79 33.60 9.93
N LYS A 219 18.63 32.56 9.84
CA LYS A 219 19.54 32.37 8.69
C LYS A 219 18.76 32.05 7.41
N VAL A 220 17.74 31.18 7.50
CA VAL A 220 16.85 30.89 6.37
C VAL A 220 16.18 32.15 5.84
N ARG A 221 15.66 33.00 6.74
CA ARG A 221 15.04 34.28 6.39
C ARG A 221 16.03 35.26 5.75
N ALA A 222 17.28 35.27 6.20
CA ALA A 222 18.32 36.13 5.63
C ALA A 222 18.63 35.80 4.16
N GLU A 223 18.46 34.53 3.78
CA GLU A 223 18.67 34.05 2.41
C GLU A 223 17.56 34.43 1.43
N LYS A 224 16.41 34.94 1.93
CA LYS A 224 15.26 35.38 1.11
C LYS A 224 14.83 34.28 0.13
N VAL A 225 14.59 33.08 0.64
CA VAL A 225 14.18 31.92 -0.16
C VAL A 225 12.70 32.02 -0.55
N ASP A 226 12.35 31.42 -1.69
CA ASP A 226 10.98 31.34 -2.18
C ASP A 226 10.14 30.29 -1.43
N ALA A 227 10.80 29.27 -0.89
CA ALA A 227 10.18 28.17 -0.17
C ALA A 227 11.18 27.45 0.76
N ILE A 228 10.65 26.70 1.72
CA ILE A 228 11.41 25.86 2.64
C ILE A 228 11.00 24.40 2.43
N LEU A 229 11.94 23.53 2.11
CA LEU A 229 11.71 22.09 2.09
C LEU A 229 12.03 21.51 3.48
N GLN A 230 11.01 21.01 4.17
CA GLN A 230 11.17 20.29 5.42
C GLN A 230 11.52 18.83 5.11
N ALA A 231 12.75 18.44 5.42
CA ALA A 231 13.26 17.09 5.20
C ALA A 231 13.31 16.32 6.52
N GLY A 232 12.47 15.29 6.63
CA GLY A 232 12.48 14.40 7.80
C GLY A 232 11.11 13.91 8.23
N ILE A 233 11.06 13.37 9.44
CA ILE A 233 9.83 13.01 10.15
C ILE A 233 9.45 14.11 11.14
N LEU A 234 8.20 14.13 11.59
CA LEU A 234 7.78 15.08 12.61
C LEU A 234 8.20 14.60 14.01
N GLY A 235 9.44 14.92 14.39
CA GLY A 235 9.97 14.73 15.74
C GLY A 235 10.00 16.03 16.56
N PRO A 236 10.52 15.98 17.82
CA PRO A 236 10.68 17.15 18.68
C PRO A 236 11.40 18.32 18.00
N GLU A 237 12.44 18.04 17.22
CA GLU A 237 13.24 19.04 16.51
C GLU A 237 12.43 19.74 15.41
N MET A 238 11.65 18.98 14.63
CA MET A 238 10.77 19.55 13.61
C MET A 238 9.58 20.29 14.22
N LEU A 239 9.14 19.94 15.44
CA LEU A 239 8.19 20.78 16.18
C LEU A 239 8.81 22.14 16.54
N GLN A 240 10.11 22.19 16.90
CA GLN A 240 10.79 23.48 17.11
C GLN A 240 10.90 24.30 15.83
N PHE A 241 11.11 23.64 14.68
CA PHE A 241 11.05 24.30 13.37
C PHE A 241 9.73 25.04 13.15
N PHE A 242 8.59 24.33 13.26
CA PHE A 242 7.28 24.95 13.02
C PHE A 242 6.96 26.05 14.04
N ARG A 243 7.31 25.85 15.32
CA ARG A 243 7.15 26.90 16.34
C ARG A 243 7.97 28.14 16.04
N ALA A 244 9.24 27.97 15.67
CA ALA A 244 10.11 29.09 15.30
C ALA A 244 9.61 29.82 14.05
N TYR A 245 9.09 29.08 13.05
CA TYR A 245 8.52 29.64 11.83
C TYR A 245 7.35 30.58 12.16
N GLN A 246 6.42 30.11 13.01
CA GLN A 246 5.28 30.91 13.47
C GLN A 246 5.72 32.09 14.34
N GLN A 247 6.63 31.86 15.29
CA GLN A 247 7.17 32.90 16.19
C GLN A 247 7.83 34.05 15.41
N LEU A 248 8.54 33.74 14.32
CA LEU A 248 9.20 34.73 13.48
C LEU A 248 8.28 35.39 12.46
N GLY A 249 7.01 34.97 12.39
CA GLY A 249 6.02 35.49 11.45
C GLY A 249 6.34 35.18 9.99
N MET A 250 7.11 34.10 9.73
CA MET A 250 7.50 33.70 8.39
C MET A 250 6.29 33.34 7.52
N LYS A 251 6.46 33.46 6.20
CA LYS A 251 5.37 33.31 5.21
C LYS A 251 5.78 32.47 3.99
N GLU A 252 7.05 32.11 3.89
CA GLU A 252 7.60 31.25 2.86
C GLU A 252 6.90 29.89 2.93
N PRO A 253 6.33 29.37 1.83
CA PRO A 253 5.65 28.08 1.82
C PRO A 253 6.60 26.96 2.27
N ILE A 254 6.09 26.10 3.15
CA ILE A 254 6.79 24.91 3.59
C ILE A 254 6.32 23.73 2.74
N LEU A 255 7.26 23.01 2.15
CA LEU A 255 7.01 21.82 1.34
C LEU A 255 7.64 20.61 2.04
N GLY A 256 6.88 19.52 2.17
CA GLY A 256 7.34 18.30 2.82
C GLY A 256 7.14 17.05 1.98
N SER A 257 7.79 15.97 2.40
CA SER A 257 7.62 14.65 1.80
C SER A 257 6.28 14.03 2.19
N TYR A 258 6.02 12.84 1.64
CA TYR A 258 4.87 12.02 2.00
C TYR A 258 4.78 11.64 3.48
N ASN A 259 5.84 11.85 4.28
CA ASN A 259 5.73 11.66 5.73
C ASN A 259 4.69 12.59 6.36
N LEU A 260 4.47 13.78 5.80
CA LEU A 260 3.49 14.72 6.33
C LEU A 260 2.03 14.30 6.05
N SER A 261 1.80 13.21 5.31
CA SER A 261 0.47 12.58 5.18
C SER A 261 0.13 11.62 6.33
N ILE A 262 1.04 11.42 7.29
CA ILE A 262 0.77 10.59 8.47
C ILE A 262 -0.20 11.33 9.40
N PRO A 263 -1.42 10.81 9.63
CA PRO A 263 -2.47 11.54 10.36
C PRO A 263 -2.09 11.88 11.82
N ALA A 264 -1.24 11.07 12.46
CA ALA A 264 -0.77 11.34 13.82
C ALA A 264 -0.06 12.71 13.93
N TYR A 265 0.55 13.19 12.84
CA TYR A 265 1.27 14.46 12.82
C TYR A 265 0.35 15.67 12.96
N LEU A 266 -0.89 15.59 12.47
CA LEU A 266 -1.92 16.63 12.66
C LEU A 266 -2.26 16.84 14.14
N SER A 267 -2.16 15.79 14.96
CA SER A 267 -2.35 15.91 16.41
C SER A 267 -1.07 16.38 17.11
N MET A 268 0.10 15.90 16.69
CA MET A 268 1.39 16.24 17.30
C MET A 268 1.79 17.71 17.08
N ALA A 269 1.52 18.26 15.89
CA ALA A 269 1.82 19.63 15.51
C ALA A 269 0.54 20.46 15.29
N LYS A 270 -0.45 20.26 16.17
CA LYS A 270 -1.72 20.97 16.11
C LYS A 270 -1.50 22.49 16.00
N ASP A 271 -2.19 23.11 15.04
CA ASP A 271 -2.15 24.56 14.74
C ASP A 271 -0.79 25.09 14.24
N LEU A 272 0.21 24.22 14.05
CA LEU A 272 1.56 24.60 13.60
C LEU A 272 1.81 24.33 12.11
N MET A 273 0.97 23.51 11.48
CA MET A 273 1.17 23.05 10.10
C MET A 273 0.17 23.61 9.09
N ASP A 274 -0.68 24.56 9.49
CA ASP A 274 -1.62 25.18 8.55
C ASP A 274 -0.88 25.84 7.38
N GLY A 275 -1.30 25.55 6.15
CA GLY A 275 -0.64 25.99 4.93
C GLY A 275 0.57 25.16 4.49
N VAL A 276 0.99 24.15 5.26
CA VAL A 276 2.10 23.26 4.87
C VAL A 276 1.67 22.42 3.67
N VAL A 277 2.52 22.40 2.66
CA VAL A 277 2.35 21.64 1.43
C VAL A 277 3.07 20.30 1.56
N PHE A 278 2.46 19.21 1.09
CA PHE A 278 3.09 17.89 1.09
C PHE A 278 2.64 17.05 -0.10
N VAL A 279 3.51 16.14 -0.55
CA VAL A 279 3.13 15.13 -1.54
C VAL A 279 2.35 14.00 -0.88
N ASP A 280 1.30 13.51 -1.52
CA ASP A 280 0.47 12.38 -1.09
C ASP A 280 0.11 11.53 -2.31
N ALA A 281 -0.56 10.41 -2.10
CA ALA A 281 -1.10 9.58 -3.17
C ALA A 281 -2.61 9.41 -3.05
N TYR A 282 -3.31 10.33 -2.39
CA TYR A 282 -4.74 10.24 -2.14
C TYR A 282 -5.45 11.56 -2.49
N ASP A 283 -6.45 11.46 -3.35
CA ASP A 283 -7.29 12.57 -3.78
C ASP A 283 -8.74 12.29 -3.35
N ASP A 284 -9.18 12.99 -2.31
CA ASP A 284 -10.51 12.84 -1.71
C ASP A 284 -11.65 13.29 -2.63
N THR A 285 -11.34 14.00 -3.72
CA THR A 285 -12.32 14.41 -4.73
C THR A 285 -12.64 13.32 -5.76
N LYS A 286 -11.90 12.20 -5.73
CA LYS A 286 -12.10 11.05 -6.60
C LYS A 286 -13.33 10.23 -6.13
N PRO A 287 -14.22 9.77 -7.05
CA PRO A 287 -15.39 8.99 -6.68
C PRO A 287 -15.06 7.73 -5.88
N GLU A 288 -14.00 7.01 -6.26
CA GLU A 288 -13.52 5.81 -5.57
C GLU A 288 -12.99 6.13 -4.16
N ALA A 289 -12.27 7.25 -4.01
CA ALA A 289 -11.78 7.72 -2.72
C ALA A 289 -12.94 8.08 -1.79
N LYS A 290 -13.96 8.78 -2.31
CA LYS A 290 -15.19 9.10 -1.58
C LYS A 290 -15.97 7.85 -1.18
N ALA A 291 -16.11 6.89 -2.08
CA ALA A 291 -16.81 5.64 -1.79
C ALA A 291 -16.09 4.85 -0.69
N PHE A 292 -14.76 4.77 -0.76
CA PHE A 292 -13.94 4.20 0.30
C PHE A 292 -14.12 4.94 1.63
N HIS A 293 -14.04 6.26 1.61
CA HIS A 293 -14.24 7.12 2.79
C HIS A 293 -15.58 6.84 3.47
N ASP A 294 -16.68 6.87 2.72
CA ASP A 294 -18.03 6.70 3.27
C ASP A 294 -18.20 5.30 3.90
N ILE A 295 -17.59 4.26 3.31
CA ILE A 295 -17.55 2.91 3.88
C ILE A 295 -16.71 2.87 5.16
N TYR A 296 -15.53 3.50 5.14
CA TYR A 296 -14.61 3.52 6.28
C TYR A 296 -15.23 4.23 7.49
N VAL A 297 -15.81 5.42 7.30
CA VAL A 297 -16.51 6.17 8.35
C VAL A 297 -17.71 5.39 8.86
N LYS A 298 -18.45 4.70 7.98
CA LYS A 298 -19.58 3.87 8.40
C LYS A 298 -19.13 2.72 9.31
N GLU A 299 -18.05 2.04 8.97
CA GLU A 299 -17.51 0.91 9.73
C GLU A 299 -16.87 1.34 11.04
N TYR A 300 -15.94 2.30 10.97
CA TYR A 300 -15.02 2.60 12.06
C TYR A 300 -15.37 3.86 12.85
N LYS A 301 -16.28 4.71 12.37
CA LYS A 301 -16.63 6.00 12.98
C LYS A 301 -15.42 6.94 13.11
N GLU A 302 -14.46 6.80 12.21
CA GLU A 302 -13.19 7.51 12.18
C GLU A 302 -12.96 8.07 10.77
N GLU A 303 -12.32 9.23 10.68
CA GLU A 303 -11.86 9.80 9.41
C GLU A 303 -10.64 9.00 8.90
N PRO A 304 -10.69 8.41 7.69
CA PRO A 304 -9.55 7.70 7.15
C PRO A 304 -8.44 8.66 6.73
N SER A 305 -7.18 8.29 7.00
CA SER A 305 -6.06 8.84 6.26
C SER A 305 -5.93 8.19 4.88
N SER A 306 -4.88 8.54 4.12
CA SER A 306 -4.56 7.87 2.86
C SER A 306 -4.12 6.41 3.02
N LEU A 307 -3.58 6.05 4.19
CA LEU A 307 -2.95 4.74 4.42
C LEU A 307 -3.92 3.54 4.34
N PRO A 308 -5.11 3.56 4.97
CA PRO A 308 -6.07 2.47 4.81
C PRO A 308 -6.53 2.27 3.35
N ALA A 309 -6.56 3.33 2.54
CA ALA A 309 -6.93 3.22 1.14
C ALA A 309 -5.92 2.38 0.34
N TYR A 310 -4.63 2.40 0.69
CA TYR A 310 -3.60 1.54 0.09
C TYR A 310 -3.94 0.06 0.26
N GLY A 311 -4.26 -0.34 1.50
CA GLY A 311 -4.63 -1.71 1.83
C GLY A 311 -5.93 -2.14 1.18
N TRP A 312 -6.93 -1.26 1.21
CA TRP A 312 -8.23 -1.44 0.56
C TRP A 312 -8.06 -1.77 -0.93
N ASP A 313 -7.29 -0.98 -1.66
CA ASP A 313 -7.09 -1.22 -3.08
C ASP A 313 -6.24 -2.47 -3.34
N GLY A 314 -5.23 -2.74 -2.51
CA GLY A 314 -4.41 -3.95 -2.63
C GLY A 314 -5.22 -5.24 -2.60
N ILE A 315 -6.15 -5.37 -1.64
CA ILE A 315 -7.02 -6.56 -1.55
C ILE A 315 -8.05 -6.62 -2.69
N HIS A 316 -8.58 -5.47 -3.12
CA HIS A 316 -9.50 -5.41 -4.27
C HIS A 316 -8.80 -5.79 -5.57
N LEU A 317 -7.55 -5.41 -5.77
CA LEU A 317 -6.77 -5.82 -6.95
C LEU A 317 -6.51 -7.33 -6.94
N ILE A 318 -6.12 -7.92 -5.81
CA ILE A 318 -5.96 -9.38 -5.71
C ILE A 318 -7.29 -10.09 -5.99
N ALA A 319 -8.41 -9.62 -5.43
CA ALA A 319 -9.73 -10.20 -5.68
C ALA A 319 -10.15 -10.08 -7.16
N ALA A 320 -9.89 -8.94 -7.79
CA ALA A 320 -10.14 -8.72 -9.22
C ALA A 320 -9.27 -9.65 -10.08
N ALA A 321 -8.00 -9.84 -9.72
CA ALA A 321 -7.09 -10.75 -10.42
C ALA A 321 -7.54 -12.22 -10.31
N ILE A 322 -7.96 -12.68 -9.12
CA ILE A 322 -8.51 -14.04 -8.94
C ILE A 322 -9.79 -14.22 -9.75
N THR A 323 -10.67 -13.21 -9.76
CA THR A 323 -11.89 -13.22 -10.57
C THR A 323 -11.56 -13.34 -12.06
N LYS A 324 -10.61 -12.54 -12.55
CA LYS A 324 -10.14 -12.57 -13.94
C LYS A 324 -9.49 -13.91 -14.31
N ALA A 325 -8.71 -14.50 -13.40
CA ALA A 325 -8.10 -15.81 -13.58
C ALA A 325 -9.12 -16.95 -13.64
N GLY A 326 -10.31 -16.77 -13.03
CA GLY A 326 -11.34 -17.80 -12.92
C GLY A 326 -10.87 -19.05 -12.17
N SER A 327 -9.79 -18.94 -11.39
CA SER A 327 -9.08 -20.06 -10.77
C SER A 327 -8.29 -19.59 -9.55
N LEU A 328 -7.99 -20.53 -8.64
CA LEU A 328 -7.07 -20.33 -7.52
C LEU A 328 -5.62 -20.75 -7.86
N ASP A 329 -5.37 -21.11 -9.11
CA ASP A 329 -4.03 -21.39 -9.62
C ASP A 329 -3.13 -20.15 -9.55
N LYS A 330 -1.99 -20.29 -8.87
CA LYS A 330 -1.07 -19.19 -8.58
C LYS A 330 -0.51 -18.55 -9.83
N GLU A 331 -0.17 -19.32 -10.87
CA GLU A 331 0.36 -18.79 -12.13
C GLU A 331 -0.69 -17.96 -12.85
N LYS A 332 -1.93 -18.46 -12.95
CA LYS A 332 -3.04 -17.70 -13.54
C LYS A 332 -3.35 -16.42 -12.77
N ILE A 333 -3.27 -16.44 -11.44
CA ILE A 333 -3.43 -15.24 -10.61
C ILE A 333 -2.30 -14.24 -10.90
N ARG A 334 -1.04 -14.70 -10.95
CA ARG A 334 0.13 -13.87 -11.29
C ARG A 334 -0.03 -13.23 -12.67
N GLU A 335 -0.44 -13.99 -13.67
CA GLU A 335 -0.75 -13.50 -15.02
C GLU A 335 -1.88 -12.46 -15.02
N ALA A 336 -2.93 -12.69 -14.24
CA ALA A 336 -4.04 -11.75 -14.10
C ALA A 336 -3.60 -10.44 -13.43
N ILE A 337 -2.75 -10.51 -12.38
CA ILE A 337 -2.14 -9.32 -11.76
C ILE A 337 -1.29 -8.60 -12.82
N ALA A 338 -0.33 -9.28 -13.45
CA ALA A 338 0.59 -8.68 -14.42
C ALA A 338 -0.11 -8.06 -15.63
N SER A 339 -1.29 -8.54 -16.00
CA SER A 339 -2.11 -8.01 -17.10
C SER A 339 -3.16 -6.99 -16.64
N THR A 340 -3.08 -6.51 -15.39
CA THR A 340 -3.97 -5.46 -14.90
C THR A 340 -3.70 -4.15 -15.62
N GLN A 341 -4.78 -3.57 -16.15
CA GLN A 341 -4.81 -2.27 -16.79
C GLN A 341 -6.04 -1.52 -16.30
N ASN A 342 -5.95 -0.20 -16.22
CA ASN A 342 -7.06 0.69 -15.89
C ASN A 342 -7.78 0.36 -14.56
N PHE A 343 -7.07 -0.20 -13.58
CA PHE A 343 -7.65 -0.45 -12.26
C PHE A 343 -7.87 0.88 -11.54
N THR A 344 -9.11 1.24 -11.27
CA THR A 344 -9.44 2.45 -10.51
C THR A 344 -9.61 2.12 -9.03
N GLY A 345 -8.58 2.46 -8.25
CA GLY A 345 -8.60 2.37 -6.79
C GLY A 345 -9.00 3.68 -6.11
N ALA A 346 -9.16 3.62 -4.79
CA ALA A 346 -9.33 4.76 -3.90
C ALA A 346 -8.10 5.68 -3.91
N ILE A 347 -6.89 5.17 -4.16
CA ILE A 347 -5.68 6.00 -4.23
C ILE A 347 -5.36 6.44 -5.66
N GLY A 348 -4.49 7.43 -5.77
CA GLY A 348 -4.15 8.15 -6.98
C GLY A 348 -5.01 9.40 -7.19
N ALA A 349 -4.48 10.35 -7.96
CA ALA A 349 -5.16 11.55 -8.40
C ALA A 349 -6.45 11.22 -9.16
N LYS A 350 -7.40 12.16 -9.15
CA LYS A 350 -8.64 12.05 -9.92
C LYS A 350 -8.36 11.79 -11.40
N GLY A 351 -9.05 10.79 -11.96
CA GLY A 351 -8.89 10.39 -13.36
C GLY A 351 -7.72 9.45 -13.63
N THR A 352 -6.90 9.11 -12.63
CA THR A 352 -5.81 8.14 -12.77
C THR A 352 -6.24 6.71 -12.47
N SER A 353 -5.52 5.77 -13.07
CA SER A 353 -5.75 4.35 -12.93
C SER A 353 -4.43 3.59 -12.91
N TRP A 354 -4.44 2.41 -12.32
CA TRP A 354 -3.24 1.62 -12.14
C TRP A 354 -3.14 0.55 -13.21
N GLY A 355 -1.91 0.11 -13.43
CA GLY A 355 -1.64 -1.00 -14.31
C GLY A 355 -0.16 -1.28 -14.37
N PHE A 356 0.15 -2.53 -14.64
CA PHE A 356 1.51 -3.01 -14.78
C PHE A 356 1.96 -2.81 -16.22
N ARG A 357 2.41 -1.58 -16.51
CA ARG A 357 2.72 -1.11 -17.87
C ARG A 357 4.00 -1.76 -18.40
N ASN A 358 4.03 -2.08 -19.69
CA ASN A 358 5.21 -2.59 -20.41
C ASN A 358 5.88 -3.82 -19.76
N GLY A 359 5.10 -4.69 -19.12
CA GLY A 359 5.63 -5.85 -18.39
C GLY A 359 6.36 -5.49 -17.08
N GLY A 360 6.27 -4.23 -16.64
CA GLY A 360 6.79 -3.77 -15.36
C GLY A 360 5.99 -4.31 -14.18
N ARG A 361 6.57 -4.23 -12.98
CA ARG A 361 5.97 -4.76 -11.73
C ARG A 361 5.50 -3.66 -10.77
N THR A 362 5.60 -2.40 -11.19
CA THR A 362 5.06 -1.24 -10.49
C THR A 362 3.75 -0.82 -11.13
N GLY A 363 2.68 -0.83 -10.35
CA GLY A 363 1.32 -0.58 -10.81
C GLY A 363 0.85 0.87 -10.64
N PHE A 364 1.36 1.59 -9.64
CA PHE A 364 0.95 2.97 -9.34
C PHE A 364 1.17 3.88 -10.56
N ASP A 365 0.20 4.74 -10.86
CA ASP A 365 0.31 5.69 -11.96
C ASP A 365 1.36 6.77 -11.63
N PRO A 366 2.37 7.02 -12.49
CA PRO A 366 3.30 8.13 -12.30
C PRO A 366 2.61 9.50 -12.18
N GLN A 367 1.41 9.66 -12.76
CA GLN A 367 0.59 10.87 -12.64
C GLN A 367 -0.38 10.82 -11.45
N GLY A 368 -0.39 9.72 -10.69
CA GLY A 368 -1.31 9.47 -9.59
C GLY A 368 -0.93 10.14 -8.28
N ALA A 369 0.32 10.56 -8.09
CA ALA A 369 0.67 11.31 -6.88
C ALA A 369 0.10 12.74 -6.97
N VAL A 370 -0.26 13.29 -5.81
CA VAL A 370 -0.84 14.63 -5.67
C VAL A 370 -0.02 15.45 -4.70
N VAL A 371 -0.16 16.77 -4.76
CA VAL A 371 0.31 17.68 -3.73
C VAL A 371 -0.90 18.25 -3.03
N ARG A 372 -0.89 18.19 -1.71
CA ARG A 372 -1.96 18.66 -0.84
C ARG A 372 -1.46 19.75 0.09
N VAL A 373 -2.40 20.49 0.65
CA VAL A 373 -2.12 21.53 1.65
C VAL A 373 -2.85 21.18 2.94
N ILE A 374 -2.13 21.19 4.06
CA ILE A 374 -2.76 21.09 5.37
C ILE A 374 -3.59 22.35 5.61
N LYS A 375 -4.86 22.17 5.94
CA LYS A 375 -5.79 23.26 6.19
C LYS A 375 -6.69 22.92 7.37
N ASP A 376 -6.86 23.87 8.30
CA ASP A 376 -7.75 23.72 9.45
C ASP A 376 -7.41 22.44 10.28
N ASN A 377 -6.11 22.16 10.41
CA ASN A 377 -5.57 20.97 11.07
C ASN A 377 -6.02 19.61 10.48
N GLN A 378 -6.33 19.61 9.18
CA GLN A 378 -6.70 18.43 8.40
C GLN A 378 -5.83 18.34 7.13
N HIS A 379 -5.72 17.14 6.55
CA HIS A 379 -5.21 17.03 5.19
C HIS A 379 -6.22 17.67 4.23
N GLY A 380 -5.88 18.84 3.70
CA GLY A 380 -6.78 19.64 2.89
C GLY A 380 -6.73 19.30 1.40
N PRO A 381 -7.08 20.27 0.53
CA PRO A 381 -7.35 20.03 -0.88
C PRO A 381 -6.07 19.68 -1.65
N VAL A 382 -6.28 18.98 -2.76
CA VAL A 382 -5.26 18.80 -3.81
C VAL A 382 -5.02 20.13 -4.52
N VAL A 383 -3.76 20.54 -4.64
CA VAL A 383 -3.32 21.77 -5.31
C VAL A 383 -2.46 21.52 -6.55
N HIS A 384 -2.01 20.28 -6.75
CA HIS A 384 -1.27 19.83 -7.94
C HIS A 384 -1.40 18.32 -8.07
N ALA A 385 -1.33 17.79 -9.28
CA ALA A 385 -1.37 16.36 -9.54
C ALA A 385 -0.37 15.97 -10.63
N GLY A 386 0.30 14.85 -10.41
CA GLY A 386 1.24 14.29 -11.35
C GLY A 386 2.56 15.05 -11.50
N GLN A 387 3.36 14.58 -12.45
CA GLN A 387 4.73 15.02 -12.68
C GLN A 387 4.85 16.09 -13.77
N ASN A 388 3.75 16.39 -14.46
CA ASN A 388 3.74 17.28 -15.62
C ASN A 388 3.51 18.75 -15.28
#